data_AF-A0A974AH05-F1
#
_entry.id   AF-A0A974AH05-F1
#
_cell.length_a   1.000
_cell.length_b   1.000
_cell.length_c   1.000
_cell.angle_alpha   90.00
_cell.angle_beta   90.00
_cell.angle_gamma   90.00
#
_symmetry.space_group_name_H-M   'P 1'
#
loop_
_entity.id
_entity.type
_entity.pdbx_description
1 polymer ?
#
loop_
_entity_poly.entity_id
_entity_poly.type
_entity_poly.pdbx_seq_one_letter_code
_entity_poly.pdbx_strand_id
1 'polypeptide(L)'
;MVMASIGASKANDSVVKAASDPNGWAIAGHDYGNTRFSPLKQINSENAGKLQLVYSLSLASLRSNESSPLVIGKTLYVSTSWGPKYVYAVDAATGARKWTWQPDIPDDVLQYACCDVNNRGVSYADGKLFVGRLDGKLTALDAESGKELWTSTVVDYKQGSVITSPPLIVRDKVITGFGGGEYGVRGSLQAFSLKDGKLLWQTYTVPAPGEPGSDTWKGDTGLHGGGAAWLVGSYDAKSDTVYWGTSNPGPWNTGVRSTGDGNFGKLTNLYTASTLAIDPNTGKIKWHIQGTPADAWDYDGVNELLLADLKIKGAETPVLMKADRNGFFFVANRETGKMISAEKYVFANWAKKWDINTMRAEEDPDKRPGPGHPAKDICPNLIGGKNWQPMSFNPQTGLVYIPSNNVCMDWSVSDVNYKRGVFYLGAEFPTKPGPGGFLGELVAWDPIANKKVWSIKEDLPFNGGTLTTGGNLVFSGNLHGDFRAIDAKNGKVLWSKNLGSGIGAGPVTYSVDGKQYVAIVVGRTAALPAFLGDIGKKMVAAAPEGGSLFVFALQ
;
A
#
# COMPACT_ATOMS: atom_id res chain seq x y z
N MET A 1 17.30 -45.86 5.85
CA MET A 1 16.69 -44.98 4.83
C MET A 1 15.56 -44.23 5.53
N VAL A 2 15.86 -43.05 6.09
CA VAL A 2 14.86 -42.25 6.81
C VAL A 2 14.18 -41.38 5.77
N MET A 3 12.90 -41.66 5.48
CA MET A 3 12.07 -40.78 4.66
C MET A 3 11.92 -39.45 5.42
N ALA A 4 12.56 -38.40 4.92
CA ALA A 4 12.21 -37.04 5.28
C ALA A 4 10.79 -36.78 4.79
N SER A 5 9.87 -36.47 5.71
CA SER A 5 8.58 -35.91 5.35
C SER A 5 8.82 -34.59 4.63
N ILE A 6 8.62 -34.58 3.31
CA ILE A 6 8.48 -33.34 2.53
C ILE A 6 7.21 -32.68 3.08
N GLY A 7 7.38 -31.74 4.01
CA GLY A 7 6.27 -30.94 4.50
C GLY A 7 5.64 -30.27 3.28
N ALA A 8 4.34 -30.48 3.07
CA ALA A 8 3.59 -29.77 2.05
C ALA A 8 3.91 -28.27 2.19
N SER A 9 4.32 -27.65 1.09
CA SER A 9 4.61 -26.21 1.04
C SER A 9 3.43 -25.46 1.64
N LYS A 10 3.69 -24.63 2.66
CA LYS A 10 2.66 -23.77 3.28
C LYS A 10 2.23 -22.64 2.35
N ALA A 11 2.98 -22.38 1.28
CA ALA A 11 2.71 -21.38 0.25
C ALA A 11 2.20 -22.04 -1.05
N ASN A 12 1.68 -21.25 -1.99
CA ASN A 12 1.33 -21.78 -3.32
C ASN A 12 2.62 -22.09 -4.11
N ASP A 13 2.75 -23.31 -4.66
CA ASP A 13 3.96 -23.78 -5.31
C ASP A 13 4.32 -23.00 -6.58
N SER A 14 3.33 -22.63 -7.41
CA SER A 14 3.62 -21.86 -8.63
C SER A 14 4.04 -20.44 -8.32
N VAL A 15 3.49 -19.84 -7.26
CA VAL A 15 3.91 -18.53 -6.76
C VAL A 15 5.32 -18.59 -6.20
N VAL A 16 5.64 -19.59 -5.36
CA VAL A 16 6.99 -19.78 -4.82
C VAL A 16 8.00 -19.97 -5.95
N LYS A 17 7.68 -20.83 -6.93
CA LYS A 17 8.53 -21.04 -8.10
C LYS A 17 8.77 -19.75 -8.86
N ALA A 18 7.71 -19.00 -9.15
CA ALA A 18 7.81 -17.75 -9.91
C ALA A 18 8.56 -16.65 -9.13
N ALA A 19 8.34 -16.54 -7.82
CA ALA A 19 9.03 -15.56 -6.97
C ALA A 19 10.50 -15.93 -6.69
N SER A 20 10.85 -17.22 -6.77
CA SER A 20 12.24 -17.68 -6.64
C SER A 20 13.10 -17.41 -7.88
N ASP A 21 12.50 -17.09 -9.03
CA ASP A 21 13.23 -16.69 -10.22
C ASP A 21 13.73 -15.25 -10.07
N PRO A 22 15.05 -15.02 -9.91
CA PRO A 22 15.59 -13.67 -9.75
C PRO A 22 15.40 -12.80 -11.01
N ASN A 23 15.06 -13.41 -12.15
CA ASN A 23 14.82 -12.70 -13.40
C ASN A 23 13.38 -12.17 -13.51
N GLY A 24 12.47 -12.58 -12.63
CA GLY A 24 11.06 -12.17 -12.67
C GLY A 24 10.68 -11.13 -11.61
N TRP A 25 9.40 -10.74 -11.66
CA TRP A 25 8.73 -9.98 -10.61
C TRP A 25 7.33 -10.57 -10.42
N ALA A 26 7.21 -11.62 -9.62
CA ALA A 26 6.03 -12.47 -9.60
C ALA A 26 4.96 -12.08 -8.57
N ILE A 27 5.34 -11.32 -7.54
CA ILE A 27 4.48 -10.86 -6.45
C ILE A 27 4.55 -9.32 -6.44
N ALA A 28 3.47 -8.65 -6.06
CA ALA A 28 3.39 -7.18 -6.05
C ALA A 28 4.62 -6.53 -5.39
N GLY A 29 5.06 -7.05 -4.23
CA GLY A 29 6.25 -6.62 -3.52
C GLY A 29 7.54 -7.41 -3.80
N HIS A 30 7.66 -8.04 -4.98
CA HIS A 30 8.70 -9.01 -5.39
C HIS A 30 8.64 -10.36 -4.69
N ASP A 31 8.50 -10.36 -3.37
CA ASP A 31 8.37 -11.55 -2.53
C ASP A 31 7.17 -11.43 -1.57
N TYR A 32 6.90 -12.51 -0.83
CA TYR A 32 5.82 -12.52 0.16
C TYR A 32 6.06 -11.57 1.35
N GLY A 33 7.32 -11.18 1.61
CA GLY A 33 7.68 -10.21 2.64
C GLY A 33 7.54 -8.76 2.17
N ASN A 34 7.09 -8.53 0.94
CA ASN A 34 7.00 -7.24 0.28
C ASN A 34 8.33 -6.46 0.22
N THR A 35 9.50 -7.12 0.30
CA THR A 35 10.79 -6.39 0.45
C THR A 35 11.10 -5.42 -0.69
N ARG A 36 10.57 -5.69 -1.89
CA ARG A 36 10.86 -4.97 -3.13
C ARG A 36 12.36 -4.83 -3.40
N PHE A 37 13.12 -5.86 -3.03
CA PHE A 37 14.54 -6.00 -3.35
C PHE A 37 14.73 -7.01 -4.46
N SER A 38 15.30 -6.61 -5.58
CA SER A 38 15.75 -7.54 -6.62
C SER A 38 17.23 -7.88 -6.45
N PRO A 39 17.65 -9.15 -6.55
CA PRO A 39 19.08 -9.51 -6.52
C PRO A 39 19.82 -9.14 -7.82
N LEU A 40 19.12 -8.71 -8.88
CA LEU A 40 19.73 -8.31 -10.14
C LEU A 40 20.67 -7.11 -9.95
N LYS A 41 21.79 -7.13 -10.67
CA LYS A 41 22.91 -6.19 -10.47
C LYS A 41 23.64 -5.79 -11.76
N GLN A 42 23.09 -6.12 -12.93
CA GLN A 42 23.67 -5.73 -14.20
C GLN A 42 23.64 -4.19 -14.33
N ILE A 43 22.53 -3.59 -13.94
CA ILE A 43 22.41 -2.15 -13.70
C ILE A 43 22.88 -1.89 -12.26
N ASN A 44 23.85 -1.01 -12.08
CA ASN A 44 24.47 -0.72 -10.79
C ASN A 44 24.95 0.75 -10.72
N SER A 45 25.48 1.15 -9.57
CA SER A 45 25.93 2.53 -9.31
C SER A 45 27.00 3.06 -10.28
N GLU A 46 27.73 2.19 -10.97
CA GLU A 46 28.80 2.58 -11.90
C GLU A 46 28.27 2.82 -13.32
N ASN A 47 27.15 2.20 -13.70
CA ASN A 47 26.64 2.25 -15.07
C ASN A 47 25.19 2.76 -15.20
N ALA A 48 24.48 3.04 -14.10
CA ALA A 48 23.10 3.54 -14.13
C ALA A 48 22.91 4.81 -14.97
N GLY A 49 23.95 5.66 -15.06
CA GLY A 49 23.97 6.85 -15.93
C GLY A 49 23.80 6.55 -17.43
N LYS A 50 23.94 5.29 -17.85
CA LYS A 50 23.81 4.83 -19.24
C LYS A 50 22.45 4.20 -19.56
N LEU A 51 21.48 4.25 -18.64
CA LEU A 51 20.14 3.75 -18.88
C LEU A 51 19.48 4.47 -20.06
N GLN A 52 18.85 3.70 -20.93
CA GLN A 52 18.11 4.19 -22.08
C GLN A 52 16.72 3.56 -22.16
N LEU A 53 15.79 4.31 -22.74
CA LEU A 53 14.45 3.81 -23.03
C LEU A 53 14.54 2.70 -24.08
N VAL A 54 13.95 1.54 -23.76
CA VAL A 54 13.80 0.42 -24.68
C VAL A 54 12.49 0.55 -25.44
N TYR A 55 11.40 0.68 -24.70
CA TYR A 55 10.08 0.94 -25.26
C TYR A 55 9.21 1.71 -24.27
N SER A 56 8.15 2.31 -24.81
CA SER A 56 7.04 2.85 -24.04
C SER A 56 5.73 2.31 -24.61
N LEU A 57 4.75 2.10 -23.74
CA LEU A 57 3.43 1.60 -24.10
C LEU A 57 2.38 2.54 -23.51
N SER A 58 1.51 3.11 -24.34
CA SER A 58 0.34 3.82 -23.84
C SER A 58 -0.64 2.82 -23.21
N LEU A 59 -1.14 3.16 -22.02
CA LEU A 59 -2.14 2.36 -21.32
C LEU A 59 -3.58 2.66 -21.80
N ALA A 60 -3.76 3.63 -22.70
CA ALA A 60 -5.07 4.07 -23.21
C ALA A 60 -6.09 4.44 -22.09
N SER A 61 -5.55 4.91 -20.96
CA SER A 61 -6.30 5.25 -19.76
C SER A 61 -5.61 6.38 -18.99
N LEU A 62 -6.32 7.47 -18.72
CA LEU A 62 -5.81 8.63 -17.97
C LEU A 62 -6.07 8.47 -16.46
N ARG A 63 -5.70 9.49 -15.67
CA ARG A 63 -5.81 9.51 -14.20
C ARG A 63 -4.88 8.52 -13.49
N SER A 64 -5.20 8.19 -12.23
CA SER A 64 -4.30 7.45 -11.33
C SER A 64 -3.96 6.04 -11.83
N ASN A 65 -2.78 5.91 -12.45
CA ASN A 65 -2.23 4.63 -12.87
C ASN A 65 -1.20 4.18 -11.82
N GLU A 66 -1.61 3.23 -10.98
CA GLU A 66 -0.86 2.83 -9.77
C GLU A 66 -0.21 1.45 -9.87
N SER A 67 -0.36 0.76 -11.02
CA SER A 67 0.08 -0.61 -11.20
C SER A 67 1.58 -0.78 -10.99
N SER A 68 1.97 -1.67 -10.08
CA SER A 68 3.28 -2.32 -10.14
C SER A 68 3.15 -3.55 -11.05
N PRO A 69 3.75 -3.56 -12.26
CA PRO A 69 3.58 -4.67 -13.20
C PRO A 69 4.14 -5.98 -12.64
N LEU A 70 3.57 -7.10 -13.06
CA LEU A 70 4.17 -8.42 -12.84
C LEU A 70 4.97 -8.84 -14.07
N VAL A 71 6.05 -9.58 -13.85
CA VAL A 71 6.83 -10.20 -14.93
C VAL A 71 7.02 -11.68 -14.63
N ILE A 72 6.42 -12.54 -15.47
CA ILE A 72 6.49 -14.00 -15.38
C ILE A 72 7.12 -14.52 -16.68
N GLY A 73 8.34 -15.05 -16.59
CA GLY A 73 9.12 -15.42 -17.77
C GLY A 73 9.31 -14.22 -18.71
N LYS A 74 8.85 -14.34 -19.96
CA LYS A 74 8.95 -13.27 -20.98
C LYS A 74 7.70 -12.39 -21.09
N THR A 75 6.75 -12.49 -20.17
CA THR A 75 5.50 -11.73 -20.23
C THR A 75 5.44 -10.73 -19.08
N LEU A 76 5.18 -9.47 -19.41
CA LEU A 76 4.83 -8.42 -18.46
C LEU A 76 3.31 -8.23 -18.46
N TYR A 77 2.72 -8.21 -17.27
CA TYR A 77 1.30 -7.95 -17.04
C TYR A 77 1.12 -6.62 -16.32
N VAL A 78 0.27 -5.76 -16.85
CA VAL A 78 0.01 -4.42 -16.30
C VAL A 78 -1.48 -4.11 -16.35
N SER A 79 -2.02 -3.60 -15.24
CA SER A 79 -3.38 -3.07 -15.18
C SER A 79 -3.38 -1.55 -15.32
N THR A 80 -4.52 -0.99 -15.71
CA THR A 80 -4.69 0.45 -15.89
C THR A 80 -5.56 1.06 -14.80
N SER A 81 -5.64 2.39 -14.78
CA SER A 81 -6.72 3.12 -14.11
C SER A 81 -8.11 2.70 -14.62
N TRP A 82 -9.17 3.22 -14.00
CA TRP A 82 -10.56 2.74 -14.08
C TRP A 82 -10.78 1.34 -13.52
N GLY A 83 -9.98 1.01 -12.49
CA GLY A 83 -10.04 -0.18 -11.66
C GLY A 83 -10.52 -1.51 -12.27
N PRO A 84 -9.82 -2.08 -13.26
CA PRO A 84 -9.09 -1.43 -14.33
C PRO A 84 -9.93 -1.32 -15.62
N LYS A 85 -9.66 -0.33 -16.47
CA LYS A 85 -10.16 -0.31 -17.85
C LYS A 85 -9.62 -1.49 -18.65
N TYR A 86 -8.33 -1.78 -18.48
CA TYR A 86 -7.65 -2.86 -19.18
C TYR A 86 -6.67 -3.60 -18.26
N VAL A 87 -6.50 -4.89 -18.54
CA VAL A 87 -5.28 -5.62 -18.21
C VAL A 87 -4.59 -5.99 -19.53
N TYR A 88 -3.32 -5.66 -19.64
CA TYR A 88 -2.49 -6.00 -20.79
C TYR A 88 -1.49 -7.10 -20.42
N ALA A 89 -1.30 -8.05 -21.34
CA ALA A 89 -0.09 -8.85 -21.39
C ALA A 89 0.76 -8.40 -22.58
N VAL A 90 2.03 -8.14 -22.33
CA VAL A 90 2.99 -7.75 -23.35
C VAL A 90 4.25 -8.60 -23.26
N ASP A 91 4.95 -8.73 -24.38
CA ASP A 91 6.32 -9.21 -24.37
C ASP A 91 7.19 -8.24 -23.56
N ALA A 92 7.86 -8.77 -22.54
CA ALA A 92 8.55 -7.94 -21.55
C ALA A 92 9.78 -7.22 -22.15
N ALA A 93 10.40 -7.75 -23.21
CA ALA A 93 11.58 -7.15 -23.83
C ALA A 93 11.23 -6.11 -24.91
N THR A 94 10.11 -6.31 -25.62
CA THR A 94 9.75 -5.51 -26.81
C THR A 94 8.52 -4.62 -26.62
N GLY A 95 7.68 -4.89 -25.62
CA GLY A 95 6.39 -4.23 -25.43
C GLY A 95 5.31 -4.68 -26.41
N ALA A 96 5.57 -5.69 -27.24
CA ALA A 96 4.60 -6.24 -28.18
C ALA A 96 3.41 -6.83 -27.43
N ARG A 97 2.21 -6.33 -27.72
CA ARG A 97 0.98 -6.76 -27.04
C ARG A 97 0.61 -8.19 -27.45
N LYS A 98 0.43 -9.05 -26.44
CA LYS A 98 -0.01 -10.45 -26.59
C LYS A 98 -1.53 -10.52 -26.54
N TRP A 99 -2.14 -9.93 -25.52
CA TRP A 99 -3.59 -9.84 -25.37
C TRP A 99 -4.00 -8.62 -24.55
N THR A 100 -5.30 -8.30 -24.60
CA THR A 100 -5.94 -7.26 -23.77
C THR A 100 -7.23 -7.84 -23.21
N TRP A 101 -7.43 -7.70 -21.91
CA TRP A 101 -8.71 -7.95 -21.26
C TRP A 101 -9.33 -6.62 -20.84
N GLN A 102 -10.64 -6.48 -21.10
CA GLN A 102 -11.43 -5.30 -20.75
C GLN A 102 -12.70 -5.78 -20.03
N PRO A 103 -12.87 -5.49 -18.72
CA PRO A 103 -14.14 -5.73 -18.05
C PRO A 103 -15.17 -4.67 -18.44
N ASP A 104 -16.44 -5.04 -18.30
CA ASP A 104 -17.52 -4.06 -18.19
C ASP A 104 -17.53 -3.48 -16.76
N ILE A 105 -17.33 -2.17 -16.65
CA ILE A 105 -17.29 -1.42 -15.38
C ILE A 105 -18.46 -0.43 -15.39
N PRO A 106 -19.34 -0.44 -14.37
CA PRO A 106 -20.48 0.47 -14.32
C PRO A 106 -20.08 1.94 -14.38
N ASP A 107 -20.85 2.74 -15.15
CA ASP A 107 -20.60 4.18 -15.31
C ASP A 107 -20.67 4.96 -13.99
N ASP A 108 -21.45 4.47 -13.02
CA ASP A 108 -21.66 5.10 -11.71
C ASP A 108 -20.54 4.80 -10.69
N VAL A 109 -19.56 3.95 -11.02
CA VAL A 109 -18.55 3.49 -10.07
C VAL A 109 -17.71 4.62 -9.45
N LEU A 110 -17.50 5.71 -10.20
CA LEU A 110 -16.71 6.87 -9.75
C LEU A 110 -17.30 7.52 -8.49
N GLN A 111 -18.63 7.47 -8.30
CA GLN A 111 -19.30 8.01 -7.13
C GLN A 111 -18.85 7.35 -5.82
N TYR A 112 -18.40 6.10 -5.91
CA TYR A 112 -18.10 5.25 -4.76
C TYR A 112 -16.59 5.10 -4.49
N ALA A 113 -15.75 5.72 -5.32
CA ALA A 113 -14.30 5.72 -5.16
C ALA A 113 -13.84 7.03 -4.49
N CYS A 114 -13.33 6.95 -3.26
CA CYS A 114 -12.91 8.15 -2.50
C CYS A 114 -11.81 8.95 -3.21
N CYS A 115 -10.89 8.24 -3.87
CA CYS A 115 -9.53 8.71 -4.05
C CYS A 115 -9.01 8.44 -5.47
N ASP A 116 -9.91 8.61 -6.45
CA ASP A 116 -9.73 8.32 -7.89
C ASP A 116 -9.96 6.85 -8.28
N VAL A 117 -9.91 6.58 -9.58
CA VAL A 117 -10.27 5.29 -10.20
C VAL A 117 -9.07 4.34 -10.34
N ASN A 118 -8.21 4.28 -9.33
CA ASN A 118 -6.94 3.56 -9.41
C ASN A 118 -7.05 2.02 -9.46
N ASN A 119 -5.96 1.40 -9.90
CA ASN A 119 -5.68 -0.04 -9.75
C ASN A 119 -4.17 -0.23 -9.52
N ARG A 120 -3.79 -1.05 -8.53
CA ARG A 120 -2.37 -1.24 -8.14
C ARG A 120 -1.70 -2.48 -8.72
N GLY A 121 -2.40 -3.24 -9.56
CA GLY A 121 -1.82 -4.37 -10.28
C GLY A 121 -2.69 -5.62 -10.25
N VAL A 122 -2.06 -6.73 -10.63
CA VAL A 122 -2.64 -8.07 -10.62
C VAL A 122 -1.76 -9.01 -9.78
N SER A 123 -2.30 -10.17 -9.43
CA SER A 123 -1.54 -11.28 -8.82
C SER A 123 -1.52 -12.48 -9.75
N TYR A 124 -0.49 -13.33 -9.65
CA TYR A 124 -0.33 -14.52 -10.49
C TYR A 124 -0.33 -15.79 -9.64
N ALA A 125 -1.00 -16.85 -10.09
CA ALA A 125 -0.81 -18.22 -9.62
C ALA A 125 -1.43 -19.25 -10.57
N ASP A 126 -0.79 -20.40 -10.72
CA ASP A 126 -1.27 -21.58 -11.46
C ASP A 126 -1.75 -21.26 -12.87
N GLY A 127 -0.97 -20.46 -13.59
CA GLY A 127 -1.28 -20.00 -14.96
C GLY A 127 -2.41 -18.98 -15.03
N LYS A 128 -2.81 -18.37 -13.90
CA LYS A 128 -3.91 -17.41 -13.82
C LYS A 128 -3.43 -16.07 -13.30
N LEU A 129 -4.11 -15.01 -13.73
CA LEU A 129 -4.02 -13.69 -13.13
C LEU A 129 -5.28 -13.41 -12.32
N PHE A 130 -5.14 -12.69 -11.21
CA PHE A 130 -6.23 -12.27 -10.34
C PHE A 130 -6.23 -10.76 -10.21
N VAL A 131 -7.39 -10.16 -10.47
CA VAL A 131 -7.54 -8.71 -10.50
C VAL A 131 -8.76 -8.28 -9.68
N GLY A 132 -8.52 -7.35 -8.75
CA GLY A 132 -9.57 -6.64 -8.04
C GLY A 132 -10.14 -5.52 -8.92
N ARG A 133 -11.47 -5.38 -8.92
CA ARG A 133 -12.20 -4.42 -9.75
C ARG A 133 -12.87 -3.33 -8.89
N LEU A 134 -12.97 -2.13 -9.43
CA LEU A 134 -13.57 -0.98 -8.75
C LEU A 134 -15.05 -1.22 -8.43
N ASP A 135 -15.73 -2.07 -9.19
CA ASP A 135 -17.13 -2.47 -8.98
C ASP A 135 -17.30 -3.57 -7.91
N GLY A 136 -16.29 -3.77 -7.05
CA GLY A 136 -16.38 -4.68 -5.91
C GLY A 136 -16.22 -6.17 -6.27
N LYS A 137 -15.69 -6.46 -7.46
CA LYS A 137 -15.52 -7.84 -7.97
C LYS A 137 -14.06 -8.28 -8.01
N LEU A 138 -13.85 -9.59 -7.90
CA LEU A 138 -12.58 -10.27 -8.10
C LEU A 138 -12.69 -11.18 -9.32
N THR A 139 -11.81 -11.01 -10.29
CA THR A 139 -11.81 -11.79 -11.54
C THR A 139 -10.52 -12.58 -11.69
N ALA A 140 -10.64 -13.83 -12.11
CA ALA A 140 -9.52 -14.65 -12.56
C ALA A 140 -9.46 -14.72 -14.09
N LEU A 141 -8.29 -14.52 -14.64
CA LEU A 141 -7.99 -14.60 -16.07
C LEU A 141 -6.99 -15.72 -16.32
N ASP A 142 -7.11 -16.41 -17.44
CA ASP A 142 -6.03 -17.23 -17.97
C ASP A 142 -4.86 -16.32 -18.36
N ALA A 143 -3.65 -16.60 -17.87
CA ALA A 143 -2.50 -15.71 -18.05
C ALA A 143 -1.98 -15.70 -19.50
N GLU A 144 -2.19 -16.79 -20.25
CA GLU A 144 -1.71 -16.91 -21.63
C GLU A 144 -2.64 -16.23 -22.63
N SER A 145 -3.95 -16.38 -22.45
CA SER A 145 -4.98 -15.89 -23.39
C SER A 145 -5.74 -14.64 -22.94
N GLY A 146 -5.70 -14.31 -21.65
CA GLY A 146 -6.52 -13.25 -21.07
C GLY A 146 -8.00 -13.60 -20.91
N LYS A 147 -8.39 -14.85 -21.20
CA LYS A 147 -9.78 -15.32 -21.08
C LYS A 147 -10.23 -15.30 -19.62
N GLU A 148 -11.40 -14.74 -19.35
CA GLU A 148 -12.02 -14.81 -18.03
C GLU A 148 -12.38 -16.27 -17.68
N LEU A 149 -11.94 -16.69 -16.50
CA LEU A 149 -12.16 -18.03 -15.96
C LEU A 149 -13.30 -18.04 -14.95
N TRP A 150 -13.32 -17.06 -14.06
CA TRP A 150 -14.40 -16.82 -13.10
C TRP A 150 -14.37 -15.39 -12.59
N THR A 151 -15.52 -14.89 -12.13
CA THR A 151 -15.67 -13.62 -11.44
C THR A 151 -16.57 -13.80 -10.21
N SER A 152 -16.16 -13.21 -9.09
CA SER A 152 -16.89 -13.26 -7.82
C SER A 152 -17.12 -11.85 -7.28
N THR A 153 -18.29 -11.62 -6.69
CA THR A 153 -18.56 -10.39 -5.94
C THR A 153 -17.94 -10.48 -4.55
N VAL A 154 -17.10 -9.51 -4.20
CA VAL A 154 -16.48 -9.37 -2.86
C VAL A 154 -17.33 -8.46 -1.98
N VAL A 155 -17.86 -7.39 -2.57
CA VAL A 155 -18.61 -6.36 -1.86
C VAL A 155 -19.58 -5.66 -2.81
N ASP A 156 -20.74 -5.23 -2.32
CA ASP A 156 -21.63 -4.36 -3.09
C ASP A 156 -21.03 -2.95 -3.17
N TYR A 157 -20.57 -2.55 -4.36
CA TYR A 157 -19.89 -1.27 -4.54
C TYR A 157 -20.79 -0.06 -4.28
N LYS A 158 -22.13 -0.20 -4.42
CA LYS A 158 -23.09 0.89 -4.21
C LYS A 158 -23.19 1.37 -2.77
N GLN A 159 -22.56 0.66 -1.84
CA GLN A 159 -22.44 1.13 -0.46
C GLN A 159 -21.26 2.07 -0.23
N GLY A 160 -20.46 2.37 -1.27
CA GLY A 160 -19.20 3.10 -1.13
C GLY A 160 -18.01 2.16 -0.91
N SER A 161 -17.98 1.01 -1.58
CA SER A 161 -16.89 0.04 -1.46
C SER A 161 -16.25 -0.26 -2.81
N VAL A 162 -14.92 -0.22 -2.88
CA VAL A 162 -14.20 -0.44 -4.14
C VAL A 162 -12.95 -1.31 -3.91
N ILE A 163 -12.50 -2.06 -4.92
CA ILE A 163 -11.23 -2.79 -4.84
C ILE A 163 -10.20 -2.10 -5.73
N THR A 164 -9.09 -1.72 -5.12
CA THR A 164 -8.03 -0.93 -5.75
C THR A 164 -6.70 -1.67 -5.82
N SER A 165 -6.48 -2.66 -4.96
CA SER A 165 -5.24 -3.44 -4.90
C SER A 165 -5.39 -4.86 -5.44
N PRO A 166 -4.28 -5.48 -5.91
CA PRO A 166 -4.28 -6.90 -6.22
C PRO A 166 -4.53 -7.74 -4.95
N PRO A 167 -5.11 -8.94 -5.08
CA PRO A 167 -5.22 -9.88 -3.97
C PRO A 167 -3.86 -10.48 -3.59
N LEU A 168 -3.73 -11.06 -2.41
CA LEU A 168 -2.59 -11.90 -2.03
C LEU A 168 -2.93 -13.37 -2.28
N ILE A 169 -2.07 -14.10 -2.99
CA ILE A 169 -2.24 -15.54 -3.17
C ILE A 169 -1.52 -16.29 -2.06
N VAL A 170 -2.24 -17.14 -1.33
CA VAL A 170 -1.65 -18.02 -0.31
C VAL A 170 -2.28 -19.40 -0.48
N ARG A 171 -1.46 -20.41 -0.76
CA ARG A 171 -1.92 -21.79 -1.04
C ARG A 171 -2.93 -21.81 -2.20
N ASP A 172 -4.10 -22.36 -1.96
CA ASP A 172 -5.23 -22.46 -2.88
C ASP A 172 -6.20 -21.28 -2.75
N LYS A 173 -5.77 -20.15 -2.15
CA LYS A 173 -6.64 -19.02 -1.79
C LYS A 173 -6.19 -17.71 -2.43
N VAL A 174 -7.18 -16.94 -2.85
CA VAL A 174 -7.07 -15.56 -3.31
C VAL A 174 -7.63 -14.67 -2.20
N ILE A 175 -6.77 -14.00 -1.45
CA ILE A 175 -7.13 -13.21 -0.27
C ILE A 175 -7.22 -11.74 -0.67
N THR A 176 -8.34 -11.08 -0.40
CA THR A 176 -8.54 -9.68 -0.76
C THR A 176 -9.43 -8.94 0.23
N GLY A 177 -9.28 -7.62 0.25
CA GLY A 177 -10.16 -6.69 0.95
C GLY A 177 -10.72 -5.66 -0.02
N PHE A 178 -11.28 -4.60 0.53
CA PHE A 178 -11.80 -3.46 -0.22
C PHE A 178 -11.55 -2.16 0.54
N GLY A 179 -11.69 -1.03 -0.14
CA GLY A 179 -11.72 0.33 0.43
C GLY A 179 -13.14 0.82 0.68
N GLY A 180 -13.27 1.93 1.40
CA GLY A 180 -14.57 2.52 1.74
C GLY A 180 -14.68 3.07 3.17
N GLY A 181 -13.56 3.29 3.88
CA GLY A 181 -13.58 3.89 5.22
C GLY A 181 -14.38 5.20 5.26
N GLU A 182 -14.29 5.96 4.18
CA GLU A 182 -14.91 7.26 3.98
C GLU A 182 -16.44 7.18 3.76
N TYR A 183 -17.00 5.98 3.59
CA TYR A 183 -18.42 5.74 3.33
C TYR A 183 -19.11 4.96 4.47
N GLY A 184 -18.43 4.72 5.60
CA GLY A 184 -19.00 3.98 6.72
C GLY A 184 -19.25 2.51 6.42
N VAL A 185 -18.36 1.88 5.64
CA VAL A 185 -18.39 0.43 5.41
C VAL A 185 -18.00 -0.33 6.67
N ARG A 186 -18.45 -1.57 6.81
CA ARG A 186 -17.87 -2.52 7.77
C ARG A 186 -16.77 -3.31 7.07
N GLY A 187 -15.51 -2.96 7.33
CA GLY A 187 -14.36 -3.58 6.68
C GLY A 187 -14.29 -5.09 6.89
N SER A 188 -13.74 -5.80 5.89
CA SER A 188 -13.45 -7.23 6.00
C SER A 188 -12.31 -7.66 5.09
N LEU A 189 -11.62 -8.73 5.49
CA LEU A 189 -10.75 -9.51 4.63
C LEU A 189 -11.45 -10.82 4.25
N GLN A 190 -11.31 -11.25 3.01
CA GLN A 190 -12.02 -12.41 2.46
C GLN A 190 -11.04 -13.29 1.68
N ALA A 191 -11.25 -14.61 1.74
CA ALA A 191 -10.52 -15.56 0.91
C ALA A 191 -11.45 -16.30 -0.03
N PHE A 192 -11.05 -16.38 -1.29
CA PHE A 192 -11.75 -17.09 -2.34
C PHE A 192 -10.91 -18.27 -2.82
N SER A 193 -11.56 -19.34 -3.27
CA SER A 193 -10.87 -20.45 -3.91
C SER A 193 -10.19 -19.99 -5.20
N LEU A 194 -8.90 -20.30 -5.33
CA LEU A 194 -8.12 -20.07 -6.55
C LEU A 194 -8.76 -20.75 -7.76
N LYS A 195 -9.39 -21.92 -7.54
CA LYS A 195 -9.95 -22.77 -8.60
C LYS A 195 -11.21 -22.18 -9.23
N ASP A 196 -12.17 -21.77 -8.43
CA ASP A 196 -13.54 -21.47 -8.89
C ASP A 196 -14.14 -20.19 -8.30
N GLY A 197 -13.36 -19.41 -7.53
CA GLY A 197 -13.81 -18.14 -6.98
C GLY A 197 -14.83 -18.24 -5.85
N LYS A 198 -15.09 -19.42 -5.28
CA LYS A 198 -16.00 -19.55 -4.13
C LYS A 198 -15.42 -18.90 -2.88
N LEU A 199 -16.22 -18.15 -2.13
CA LEU A 199 -15.84 -17.63 -0.82
C LEU A 199 -15.58 -18.80 0.15
N LEU A 200 -14.41 -18.79 0.79
CA LEU A 200 -13.96 -19.81 1.73
C LEU A 200 -14.06 -19.32 3.18
N TRP A 201 -13.66 -18.07 3.42
CA TRP A 201 -13.84 -17.42 4.72
C TRP A 201 -13.92 -15.90 4.54
N GLN A 202 -14.55 -15.25 5.50
CA GLN A 202 -14.63 -13.80 5.64
C GLN A 202 -14.40 -13.43 7.10
N THR A 203 -13.51 -12.47 7.32
CA THR A 203 -13.18 -11.93 8.64
C THR A 203 -13.44 -10.43 8.63
N TYR A 204 -14.44 -9.99 9.38
CA TYR A 204 -14.66 -8.56 9.59
C TYR A 204 -13.52 -7.98 10.43
N THR A 205 -13.02 -6.81 10.01
CA THR A 205 -11.97 -6.06 10.71
C THR A 205 -12.57 -5.10 11.75
N VAL A 206 -13.89 -4.93 11.71
CA VAL A 206 -14.67 -4.21 12.72
C VAL A 206 -15.69 -5.17 13.35
N PRO A 207 -15.64 -5.39 14.68
CA PRO A 207 -16.53 -6.31 15.38
C PRO A 207 -17.95 -5.75 15.49
N ALA A 208 -18.95 -6.63 15.33
CA ALA A 208 -20.34 -6.33 15.65
C ALA A 208 -20.59 -6.45 17.15
N PRO A 209 -21.67 -5.83 17.69
CA PRO A 209 -22.04 -6.02 19.09
C PRO A 209 -22.07 -7.50 19.51
N GLY A 210 -21.32 -7.83 20.56
CA GLY A 210 -21.19 -9.21 21.07
C GLY A 210 -19.98 -9.99 20.54
N GLU A 211 -19.30 -9.51 19.50
CA GLU A 211 -18.04 -10.09 19.02
C GLU A 211 -16.84 -9.56 19.85
N PRO A 212 -15.72 -10.31 19.94
CA PRO A 212 -14.51 -9.84 20.60
C PRO A 212 -14.03 -8.48 20.06
N GLY A 213 -13.77 -7.53 20.96
CA GLY A 213 -13.37 -6.16 20.64
C GLY A 213 -14.53 -5.18 20.40
N SER A 214 -15.79 -5.65 20.36
CA SER A 214 -16.96 -4.76 20.21
C SER A 214 -17.15 -3.79 21.38
N ASP A 215 -16.61 -4.12 22.56
CA ASP A 215 -16.62 -3.25 23.73
C ASP A 215 -15.67 -2.04 23.61
N THR A 216 -14.85 -2.00 22.55
CA THR A 216 -14.04 -0.85 22.15
C THR A 216 -14.78 0.16 21.25
N TRP A 217 -16.06 -0.08 21.00
CA TRP A 217 -16.94 0.82 20.25
C TRP A 217 -18.06 1.36 21.13
N LYS A 218 -18.54 2.56 20.79
CA LYS A 218 -19.72 3.14 21.41
C LYS A 218 -20.98 2.54 20.79
N GLY A 219 -21.66 1.67 21.52
CA GLY A 219 -22.89 1.03 21.06
C GLY A 219 -22.66 0.20 19.79
N ASP A 220 -23.46 0.46 18.76
CA ASP A 220 -23.42 -0.23 17.47
C ASP A 220 -22.65 0.52 16.37
N THR A 221 -21.93 1.60 16.72
CA THR A 221 -21.21 2.44 15.74
C THR A 221 -20.19 1.67 14.90
N GLY A 222 -19.69 0.52 15.38
CA GLY A 222 -18.82 -0.37 14.61
C GLY A 222 -19.47 -0.95 13.34
N LEU A 223 -20.80 -1.03 13.27
CA LEU A 223 -21.49 -1.50 12.05
C LEU A 223 -21.28 -0.57 10.84
N HIS A 224 -20.89 0.69 11.09
CA HIS A 224 -20.51 1.68 10.08
C HIS A 224 -19.10 2.24 10.33
N GLY A 225 -18.24 1.42 10.96
CA GLY A 225 -17.00 1.85 11.58
C GLY A 225 -15.78 1.93 10.67
N GLY A 226 -15.87 1.73 9.36
CA GLY A 226 -14.70 1.75 8.47
C GLY A 226 -13.83 0.50 8.62
N GLY A 227 -12.53 0.67 8.88
CA GLY A 227 -11.58 -0.43 9.07
C GLY A 227 -11.31 -1.26 7.82
N ALA A 228 -11.49 -0.68 6.64
CA ALA A 228 -11.35 -1.34 5.34
C ALA A 228 -9.92 -1.88 5.12
N ALA A 229 -9.74 -2.87 4.25
CA ALA A 229 -8.49 -3.61 4.09
C ALA A 229 -7.92 -3.43 2.67
N TRP A 230 -7.73 -2.18 2.26
CA TRP A 230 -7.64 -1.80 0.84
C TRP A 230 -6.26 -1.91 0.19
N LEU A 231 -5.19 -2.12 0.97
CA LEU A 231 -3.84 -2.36 0.45
C LEU A 231 -3.45 -3.82 0.63
N VAL A 232 -2.71 -4.38 -0.33
CA VAL A 232 -2.29 -5.80 -0.31
C VAL A 232 -1.39 -6.11 0.89
N GLY A 233 -1.63 -7.24 1.55
CA GLY A 233 -0.85 -7.70 2.70
C GLY A 233 0.48 -8.41 2.34
N SER A 234 1.13 -8.96 3.37
CA SER A 234 2.31 -9.83 3.26
C SER A 234 2.04 -11.23 3.83
N TYR A 235 2.92 -12.19 3.55
CA TYR A 235 2.81 -13.56 4.05
C TYR A 235 4.16 -14.08 4.52
N ASP A 236 4.16 -14.80 5.65
CA ASP A 236 5.32 -15.55 6.12
C ASP A 236 5.02 -17.05 6.07
N ALA A 237 5.65 -17.73 5.12
CA ALA A 237 5.51 -19.17 4.93
C ALA A 237 6.09 -19.98 6.10
N LYS A 238 7.05 -19.44 6.88
CA LYS A 238 7.63 -20.13 8.04
C LYS A 238 6.57 -20.27 9.14
N SER A 239 5.99 -19.14 9.53
CA SER A 239 4.97 -19.05 10.60
C SER A 239 3.54 -19.34 10.11
N ASP A 240 3.34 -19.50 8.80
CA ASP A 240 2.02 -19.65 8.17
C ASP A 240 1.04 -18.55 8.55
N THR A 241 1.46 -17.30 8.35
CA THR A 241 0.72 -16.12 8.81
C THR A 241 0.62 -15.08 7.70
N VAL A 242 -0.60 -14.64 7.42
CA VAL A 242 -0.88 -13.47 6.59
C VAL A 242 -0.87 -12.24 7.49
N TYR A 243 -0.20 -11.18 7.05
CA TYR A 243 -0.27 -9.88 7.73
C TYR A 243 -1.00 -8.88 6.86
N TRP A 244 -1.96 -8.16 7.45
CA TRP A 244 -2.79 -7.20 6.72
C TRP A 244 -3.03 -5.93 7.53
N GLY A 245 -2.99 -4.76 6.88
CA GLY A 245 -3.28 -3.47 7.49
C GLY A 245 -4.73 -3.05 7.32
N THR A 246 -5.32 -2.39 8.32
CA THR A 246 -6.70 -1.90 8.29
C THR A 246 -6.77 -0.37 8.31
N SER A 247 -7.78 0.18 7.63
CA SER A 247 -7.98 1.62 7.48
C SER A 247 -8.45 2.28 8.78
N ASN A 248 -8.53 3.60 8.72
CA ASN A 248 -9.20 4.49 9.65
C ASN A 248 -10.60 3.99 10.12
N PRO A 249 -11.03 4.39 11.32
CA PRO A 249 -12.41 4.25 11.76
C PRO A 249 -13.34 5.35 11.21
N GLY A 250 -14.58 4.98 10.89
CA GLY A 250 -15.65 5.85 10.39
C GLY A 250 -16.72 6.17 11.46
N PRO A 251 -17.41 7.34 11.41
CA PRO A 251 -17.08 8.48 10.53
C PRO A 251 -15.74 9.08 10.95
N TRP A 252 -15.24 10.16 10.37
CA TRP A 252 -14.03 10.80 10.89
C TRP A 252 -14.26 11.57 12.20
N ASN A 253 -15.46 12.12 12.44
CA ASN A 253 -15.85 12.71 13.73
C ASN A 253 -15.78 11.69 14.88
N THR A 254 -14.73 11.77 15.70
CA THR A 254 -14.44 10.84 16.81
C THR A 254 -15.48 10.82 17.90
N GLY A 255 -16.21 11.92 18.11
CA GLY A 255 -17.27 12.00 19.12
C GLY A 255 -18.45 11.06 18.85
N VAL A 256 -18.63 10.62 17.60
CA VAL A 256 -19.67 9.66 17.22
C VAL A 256 -19.34 8.26 17.73
N ARG A 257 -18.10 7.81 17.53
CA ARG A 257 -17.66 6.42 17.74
C ARG A 257 -16.83 6.18 19.00
N SER A 258 -16.41 7.25 19.67
CA SER A 258 -15.56 7.23 20.87
C SER A 258 -15.93 8.41 21.81
N THR A 259 -15.00 8.89 22.64
CA THR A 259 -15.21 10.04 23.56
C THR A 259 -15.08 11.39 22.87
N GLY A 260 -14.41 11.45 21.71
CA GLY A 260 -14.11 12.72 21.02
C GLY A 260 -12.87 13.45 21.55
N ASP A 261 -12.19 12.90 22.57
CA ASP A 261 -10.99 13.46 23.18
C ASP A 261 -9.91 12.38 23.39
N GLY A 262 -8.77 12.74 23.99
CA GLY A 262 -7.66 11.82 24.22
C GLY A 262 -7.89 10.82 25.36
N ASN A 263 -9.01 10.95 26.08
CA ASN A 263 -9.37 10.14 27.24
C ASN A 263 -10.34 9.01 26.87
N PHE A 264 -10.17 8.41 25.69
CA PHE A 264 -11.08 7.40 25.14
C PHE A 264 -11.15 6.08 25.94
N GLY A 265 -10.26 5.86 26.92
CA GLY A 265 -10.22 4.63 27.71
C GLY A 265 -10.18 3.38 26.83
N LYS A 266 -11.21 2.53 26.96
CA LYS A 266 -11.35 1.31 26.14
C LYS A 266 -11.91 1.55 24.73
N LEU A 267 -12.46 2.73 24.43
CA LEU A 267 -13.13 3.04 23.16
C LEU A 267 -12.12 3.32 22.03
N THR A 268 -11.26 2.35 21.76
CA THR A 268 -10.15 2.45 20.79
C THR A 268 -10.54 2.13 19.36
N ASN A 269 -11.77 1.69 19.12
CA ASN A 269 -12.30 1.31 17.81
C ASN A 269 -11.55 0.14 17.15
N LEU A 270 -11.29 -0.95 17.88
CA LEU A 270 -10.62 -2.10 17.29
C LEU A 270 -11.46 -2.75 16.18
N TYR A 271 -10.90 -3.25 15.09
CA TYR A 271 -9.47 -3.30 14.75
C TYR A 271 -9.11 -2.31 13.64
N THR A 272 -9.53 -1.05 13.75
CA THR A 272 -9.14 0.00 12.78
C THR A 272 -7.71 0.48 13.03
N ALA A 273 -7.10 1.08 12.00
CA ALA A 273 -5.72 1.58 12.03
C ALA A 273 -4.73 0.55 12.64
N SER A 274 -4.88 -0.71 12.24
CA SER A 274 -4.21 -1.86 12.86
C SER A 274 -3.47 -2.71 11.85
N THR A 275 -2.44 -3.40 12.33
CA THR A 275 -1.83 -4.54 11.66
C THR A 275 -2.43 -5.81 12.26
N LEU A 276 -2.95 -6.70 11.43
CA LEU A 276 -3.52 -7.99 11.83
C LEU A 276 -2.62 -9.12 11.38
N ALA A 277 -2.35 -10.08 12.26
CA ALA A 277 -1.84 -11.39 11.88
C ALA A 277 -2.99 -12.37 11.77
N ILE A 278 -3.09 -13.06 10.64
CA ILE A 278 -4.25 -13.84 10.23
C ILE A 278 -3.81 -15.25 9.87
N ASP A 279 -4.56 -16.24 10.36
CA ASP A 279 -4.47 -17.62 9.91
C ASP A 279 -5.03 -17.74 8.47
N PRO A 280 -4.22 -18.13 7.47
CA PRO A 280 -4.67 -18.17 6.09
C PRO A 280 -5.75 -19.21 5.81
N ASN A 281 -5.91 -20.24 6.65
CA ASN A 281 -6.89 -21.31 6.43
C ASN A 281 -8.28 -20.92 6.92
N THR A 282 -8.33 -20.23 8.05
CA THR A 282 -9.58 -19.96 8.78
C THR A 282 -9.98 -18.49 8.79
N GLY A 283 -9.06 -17.58 8.43
CA GLY A 283 -9.27 -16.13 8.55
C GLY A 283 -9.18 -15.62 9.99
N LYS A 284 -8.92 -16.47 10.98
CA LYS A 284 -8.86 -16.05 12.40
C LYS A 284 -7.71 -15.08 12.64
N ILE A 285 -7.99 -14.00 13.36
CA ILE A 285 -6.97 -13.07 13.85
C ILE A 285 -6.18 -13.77 14.98
N LYS A 286 -4.87 -13.95 14.77
CA LYS A 286 -3.93 -14.53 15.75
C LYS A 286 -3.50 -13.50 16.78
N TRP A 287 -3.14 -12.31 16.32
CA TRP A 287 -2.77 -11.15 17.13
C TRP A 287 -2.98 -9.88 16.31
N HIS A 288 -2.95 -8.71 16.97
CA HIS A 288 -3.00 -7.41 16.30
C HIS A 288 -2.06 -6.40 16.96
N ILE A 289 -1.68 -5.37 16.20
CA ILE A 289 -1.00 -4.16 16.67
C ILE A 289 -1.84 -2.98 16.20
N GLN A 290 -2.43 -2.20 17.11
CA GLN A 290 -3.15 -0.99 16.76
C GLN A 290 -2.19 0.21 16.75
N GLY A 291 -1.95 0.78 15.57
CA GLY A 291 -1.00 1.88 15.35
C GLY A 291 -1.58 3.26 15.67
N THR A 292 -2.89 3.42 15.58
CA THR A 292 -3.57 4.69 15.94
C THR A 292 -4.91 4.40 16.64
N PRO A 293 -4.89 4.07 17.94
CA PRO A 293 -6.11 3.86 18.71
C PRO A 293 -7.03 5.08 18.74
N ALA A 294 -8.34 4.87 18.57
CA ALA A 294 -9.32 5.95 18.48
C ALA A 294 -8.86 7.07 17.53
N ASP A 295 -8.33 6.68 16.36
CA ASP A 295 -7.81 7.59 15.34
C ASP A 295 -8.75 8.78 15.10
N ALA A 296 -8.18 9.99 15.07
CA ALA A 296 -8.89 11.25 14.94
C ALA A 296 -8.54 12.03 13.66
N TRP A 297 -7.64 11.50 12.82
CA TRP A 297 -6.97 12.26 11.77
C TRP A 297 -6.99 11.60 10.41
N ASP A 298 -7.74 10.51 10.26
CA ASP A 298 -7.70 9.67 9.06
C ASP A 298 -6.30 9.06 8.85
N TYR A 299 -5.73 8.47 9.90
CA TYR A 299 -4.46 7.74 9.80
C TYR A 299 -4.72 6.26 9.56
N ASP A 300 -5.00 5.89 8.32
CA ASP A 300 -5.13 4.48 7.94
C ASP A 300 -3.88 3.68 8.30
N GLY A 301 -4.09 2.54 8.95
CA GLY A 301 -3.05 1.57 9.24
C GLY A 301 -2.81 0.58 8.09
N VAL A 302 -3.08 0.93 6.84
CA VAL A 302 -3.01 -0.01 5.72
C VAL A 302 -1.62 -0.15 5.09
N ASN A 303 -0.69 0.76 5.37
CA ASN A 303 0.62 0.80 4.68
C ASN A 303 1.31 -0.57 4.72
N GLU A 304 2.05 -0.87 3.66
CA GLU A 304 2.66 -2.17 3.42
C GLU A 304 3.52 -2.67 4.58
N LEU A 305 3.47 -3.98 4.78
CA LEU A 305 4.08 -4.67 5.90
C LEU A 305 5.31 -5.43 5.41
N LEU A 306 6.48 -4.83 5.62
CA LEU A 306 7.76 -5.40 5.22
C LEU A 306 8.21 -6.48 6.21
N LEU A 307 8.52 -7.67 5.72
CA LEU A 307 9.05 -8.77 6.54
C LEU A 307 10.53 -8.96 6.25
N ALA A 308 11.35 -8.94 7.29
CA ALA A 308 12.79 -9.19 7.19
C ALA A 308 13.30 -9.91 8.44
N ASP A 309 14.48 -10.51 8.34
CA ASP A 309 15.22 -10.98 9.51
C ASP A 309 16.34 -9.94 9.77
N LEU A 310 16.35 -9.32 10.96
CA LEU A 310 17.31 -8.27 11.34
C LEU A 310 18.15 -8.71 12.54
N LYS A 311 19.43 -8.35 12.56
CA LYS A 311 20.31 -8.53 13.73
C LYS A 311 20.05 -7.46 14.78
N ILE A 312 19.23 -7.77 15.78
CA ILE A 312 18.88 -6.87 16.88
C ILE A 312 19.55 -7.37 18.15
N LYS A 313 20.41 -6.53 18.76
CA LYS A 313 21.21 -6.89 19.95
C LYS A 313 21.99 -8.21 19.78
N GLY A 314 22.50 -8.46 18.57
CA GLY A 314 23.28 -9.65 18.23
C GLY A 314 22.46 -10.90 17.87
N ALA A 315 21.13 -10.88 18.01
CA ALA A 315 20.26 -12.00 17.64
C ALA A 315 19.53 -11.74 16.31
N GLU A 316 19.45 -12.75 15.46
CA GLU A 316 18.55 -12.75 14.29
C GLU A 316 17.10 -12.70 14.77
N THR A 317 16.41 -11.61 14.46
CA THR A 317 15.05 -11.33 14.91
C THR A 317 14.11 -11.26 13.71
N PRO A 318 13.03 -12.07 13.68
CA PRO A 318 12.05 -12.01 12.62
C PRO A 318 11.16 -10.78 12.78
N VAL A 319 11.40 -9.74 11.99
CA VAL A 319 10.68 -8.46 12.11
C VAL A 319 9.58 -8.29 11.07
N LEU A 320 8.60 -7.49 11.45
CA LEU A 320 7.68 -6.76 10.59
C LEU A 320 8.00 -5.27 10.75
N MET A 321 8.10 -4.54 9.64
CA MET A 321 8.39 -3.11 9.60
C MET A 321 7.29 -2.36 8.85
N LYS A 322 6.91 -1.18 9.35
CA LYS A 322 5.84 -0.37 8.77
C LYS A 322 6.11 1.12 8.97
N ALA A 323 6.12 1.89 7.89
CA ALA A 323 6.03 3.34 7.91
C ALA A 323 4.55 3.73 7.79
N ASP A 324 3.94 4.13 8.90
CA ASP A 324 2.51 4.34 9.02
C ASP A 324 2.09 5.77 8.63
N ARG A 325 0.84 5.96 8.19
CA ARG A 325 0.25 7.29 7.90
C ARG A 325 0.47 8.27 9.05
N ASN A 326 0.44 7.79 10.29
CA ASN A 326 0.62 8.63 11.48
C ASN A 326 2.04 9.20 11.68
N GLY A 327 3.01 8.85 10.82
CA GLY A 327 4.38 9.39 10.86
C GLY A 327 5.37 8.62 11.75
N PHE A 328 4.95 7.52 12.36
CA PHE A 328 5.82 6.59 13.08
C PHE A 328 6.24 5.40 12.20
N PHE A 329 7.49 4.98 12.40
CA PHE A 329 8.07 3.77 11.85
C PHE A 329 8.06 2.70 12.93
N PHE A 330 7.26 1.68 12.73
CA PHE A 330 7.06 0.57 13.66
C PHE A 330 7.94 -0.61 13.27
N VAL A 331 8.64 -1.17 14.25
CA VAL A 331 9.33 -2.46 14.16
C VAL A 331 8.76 -3.38 15.23
N ALA A 332 8.28 -4.55 14.83
CA ALA A 332 7.72 -5.56 15.72
C ALA A 332 8.28 -6.94 15.40
N ASN A 333 8.32 -7.84 16.38
CA ASN A 333 8.53 -9.26 16.11
C ASN A 333 7.27 -9.81 15.40
N ARG A 334 7.41 -10.29 14.16
CA ARG A 334 6.27 -10.72 13.34
C ARG A 334 5.62 -12.02 13.81
N GLU A 335 6.26 -12.82 14.65
CA GLU A 335 5.66 -14.06 15.13
C GLU A 335 4.72 -13.80 16.30
N THR A 336 5.05 -12.80 17.12
CA THR A 336 4.37 -12.54 18.41
C THR A 336 3.58 -11.23 18.46
N GLY A 337 3.80 -10.33 17.51
CA GLY A 337 3.25 -8.96 17.55
C GLY A 337 3.92 -8.06 18.59
N LYS A 338 4.97 -8.53 19.30
CA LYS A 338 5.65 -7.74 20.31
C LYS A 338 6.44 -6.60 19.66
N MET A 339 6.13 -5.36 20.05
CA MET A 339 6.84 -4.18 19.58
C MET A 339 8.31 -4.15 20.02
N ILE A 340 9.15 -3.67 19.11
CA ILE A 340 10.59 -3.51 19.29
C ILE A 340 10.95 -2.01 19.31
N SER A 341 10.45 -1.24 18.34
CA SER A 341 10.60 0.22 18.29
C SER A 341 9.42 0.89 17.58
N ALA A 342 9.23 2.17 17.85
CA ALA A 342 8.18 3.01 17.28
C ALA A 342 8.65 4.47 17.27
N GLU A 343 9.32 4.88 16.18
CA GLU A 343 10.04 6.17 16.12
C GLU A 343 9.58 7.01 14.94
N LYS A 344 9.58 8.34 15.10
CA LYS A 344 9.14 9.24 14.03
C LYS A 344 10.11 9.22 12.85
N TYR A 345 9.63 8.87 11.66
CA TYR A 345 10.45 8.94 10.43
C TYR A 345 10.25 10.23 9.64
N VAL A 346 9.21 10.99 9.98
CA VAL A 346 8.90 12.34 9.48
C VAL A 346 8.56 13.27 10.64
N PHE A 347 8.40 14.57 10.36
CA PHE A 347 7.84 15.49 11.34
C PHE A 347 6.40 15.11 11.66
N ALA A 348 6.14 14.78 12.93
CA ALA A 348 4.82 14.49 13.47
C ALA A 348 4.65 15.21 14.81
N ASN A 349 3.54 15.93 14.99
CA ASN A 349 3.27 16.70 16.20
C ASN A 349 1.98 16.28 16.94
N TRP A 350 1.15 15.43 16.34
CA TRP A 350 -0.04 14.89 17.01
C TRP A 350 0.28 14.07 18.28
N ALA A 351 1.48 13.47 18.32
CA ALA A 351 2.01 12.77 19.47
C ALA A 351 3.49 13.11 19.68
N LYS A 352 3.93 13.18 20.94
CA LYS A 352 5.33 13.44 21.29
C LYS A 352 6.19 12.20 21.09
N LYS A 353 5.73 11.05 21.57
CA LYS A 353 6.40 9.73 21.47
C LYS A 353 5.37 8.61 21.48
N TRP A 354 5.82 7.40 21.13
CA TRP A 354 5.03 6.17 21.24
C TRP A 354 5.56 5.30 22.38
N ASP A 355 4.68 4.89 23.30
CA ASP A 355 5.01 3.93 24.34
C ASP A 355 4.65 2.51 23.89
N ILE A 356 5.67 1.72 23.59
CA ILE A 356 5.54 0.35 23.12
C ILE A 356 5.08 -0.64 24.21
N ASN A 357 5.13 -0.27 25.50
CA ASN A 357 4.67 -1.15 26.58
C ASN A 357 3.15 -1.03 26.76
N THR A 358 2.63 0.19 26.66
CA THR A 358 1.19 0.47 26.77
C THR A 358 0.48 0.45 25.42
N MET A 359 1.23 0.44 24.31
CA MET A 359 0.72 0.55 22.94
C MET A 359 -0.08 1.83 22.72
N ARG A 360 0.40 2.94 23.30
CA ARG A 360 -0.23 4.26 23.23
C ARG A 360 0.78 5.34 22.85
N ALA A 361 0.31 6.32 22.10
CA ALA A 361 1.03 7.58 21.93
C ALA A 361 0.82 8.49 23.16
N GLU A 362 1.84 9.27 23.50
CA GLU A 362 1.65 10.48 24.30
C GLU A 362 1.15 11.58 23.35
N GLU A 363 -0.17 11.65 23.17
CA GLU A 363 -0.83 12.62 22.30
C GLU A 363 -0.65 14.05 22.79
N ASP A 364 -0.56 15.00 21.85
CA ASP A 364 -0.67 16.43 22.13
C ASP A 364 -2.16 16.81 22.10
N PRO A 365 -2.78 17.20 23.24
CA PRO A 365 -4.19 17.54 23.30
C PRO A 365 -4.58 18.66 22.32
N ASP A 366 -3.70 19.63 22.05
CA ASP A 366 -3.97 20.75 21.14
C ASP A 366 -4.03 20.31 19.66
N LYS A 367 -3.53 19.10 19.37
CA LYS A 367 -3.51 18.51 18.03
C LYS A 367 -4.59 17.45 17.82
N ARG A 368 -5.38 17.13 18.85
CA ARG A 368 -6.50 16.19 18.75
C ARG A 368 -7.81 16.93 18.47
N PRO A 369 -8.41 16.78 17.28
CA PRO A 369 -9.70 17.39 17.00
C PRO A 369 -10.84 16.63 17.70
N GLY A 370 -11.89 17.38 18.05
CA GLY A 370 -13.10 16.83 18.65
C GLY A 370 -14.27 17.81 18.67
N PRO A 371 -15.46 17.40 19.11
CA PRO A 371 -16.61 18.28 19.24
C PRO A 371 -16.28 19.52 20.10
N GLY A 372 -16.47 20.72 19.55
CA GLY A 372 -16.11 21.97 20.23
C GLY A 372 -14.60 22.24 20.36
N HIS A 373 -13.75 21.42 19.74
CA HIS A 373 -12.30 21.51 19.81
C HIS A 373 -11.68 21.39 18.39
N PRO A 374 -11.73 22.46 17.57
CA PRO A 374 -10.99 22.50 16.31
C PRO A 374 -9.48 22.55 16.58
N ALA A 375 -8.72 21.71 15.89
CA ALA A 375 -7.27 21.61 16.04
C ALA A 375 -6.56 22.21 14.81
N LYS A 376 -5.39 22.81 15.02
CA LYS A 376 -4.64 23.52 13.97
C LYS A 376 -3.22 23.01 13.81
N ASP A 377 -2.69 23.14 12.60
CA ASP A 377 -1.30 22.82 12.23
C ASP A 377 -0.90 21.40 12.66
N ILE A 378 -1.80 20.44 12.45
CA ILE A 378 -1.62 19.02 12.74
C ILE A 378 -0.74 18.41 11.66
N CYS A 379 0.30 17.68 12.06
CA CYS A 379 1.21 16.99 11.17
C CYS A 379 1.41 15.53 11.64
N PRO A 380 1.36 14.54 10.74
CA PRO A 380 1.03 14.67 9.31
C PRO A 380 -0.45 15.03 9.06
N ASN A 381 -0.81 15.43 7.85
CA ASN A 381 -2.22 15.54 7.45
C ASN A 381 -2.83 14.15 7.11
N LEU A 382 -4.08 14.13 6.62
CA LEU A 382 -4.81 12.91 6.26
C LEU A 382 -4.10 12.00 5.25
N ILE A 383 -3.33 12.54 4.28
CA ILE A 383 -2.56 11.68 3.36
C ILE A 383 -1.35 11.00 4.04
N GLY A 384 -1.08 11.39 5.29
CA GLY A 384 -0.11 10.83 6.21
C GLY A 384 1.33 11.17 5.89
N GLY A 385 2.23 10.80 6.80
CA GLY A 385 3.67 10.82 6.57
C GLY A 385 4.08 9.92 5.41
N LYS A 386 3.26 8.91 5.07
CA LYS A 386 3.37 8.05 3.90
C LYS A 386 1.97 7.55 3.53
N ASN A 387 1.68 7.43 2.24
CA ASN A 387 0.43 6.88 1.74
C ASN A 387 0.64 5.47 1.14
N TRP A 388 -0.11 5.08 0.10
CA TRP A 388 -0.07 3.74 -0.48
C TRP A 388 1.23 3.38 -1.20
N GLN A 389 2.06 4.37 -1.56
CA GLN A 389 3.25 4.13 -2.36
C GLN A 389 4.21 3.20 -1.61
N PRO A 390 4.62 2.09 -2.23
CA PRO A 390 5.36 1.07 -1.51
C PRO A 390 6.80 1.54 -1.23
N MET A 391 7.27 1.31 0.00
CA MET A 391 8.68 1.39 0.35
C MET A 391 9.43 0.10 -0.02
N SER A 392 10.77 0.13 0.04
CA SER A 392 11.63 -1.02 -0.24
C SER A 392 12.70 -1.16 0.84
N PHE A 393 13.16 -2.38 1.08
CA PHE A 393 14.26 -2.68 2.00
C PHE A 393 15.47 -3.17 1.20
N ASN A 394 16.68 -2.76 1.55
CA ASN A 394 17.89 -3.32 0.94
C ASN A 394 18.72 -4.06 2.00
N PRO A 395 18.81 -5.40 1.95
CA PRO A 395 19.59 -6.18 2.91
C PRO A 395 21.10 -5.89 2.85
N GLN A 396 21.62 -5.33 1.76
CA GLN A 396 23.05 -4.98 1.64
C GLN A 396 23.41 -3.71 2.41
N THR A 397 22.48 -2.75 2.51
CA THR A 397 22.67 -1.51 3.27
C THR A 397 22.04 -1.55 4.66
N GLY A 398 21.07 -2.45 4.87
CA GLY A 398 20.24 -2.50 6.06
C GLY A 398 19.21 -1.39 6.14
N LEU A 399 18.98 -0.64 5.04
CA LEU A 399 18.12 0.54 5.03
C LEU A 399 16.76 0.27 4.38
N VAL A 400 15.76 1.03 4.83
CA VAL A 400 14.42 1.11 4.25
C VAL A 400 14.26 2.45 3.52
N TYR A 401 13.73 2.45 2.30
CA TYR A 401 13.60 3.64 1.46
C TYR A 401 12.14 4.04 1.32
N ILE A 402 11.76 5.09 2.05
CA ILE A 402 10.39 5.50 2.34
C ILE A 402 10.01 6.74 1.51
N PRO A 403 9.05 6.66 0.57
CA PRO A 403 8.51 7.83 -0.11
C PRO A 403 7.53 8.56 0.81
N SER A 404 7.99 9.61 1.49
CA SER A 404 7.24 10.31 2.55
C SER A 404 6.65 11.65 2.09
N ASN A 405 5.66 12.12 2.85
CA ASN A 405 5.04 13.44 2.69
C ASN A 405 5.37 14.34 3.88
N ASN A 406 5.42 15.64 3.63
CA ASN A 406 5.56 16.70 4.63
C ASN A 406 4.44 17.72 4.44
N VAL A 407 3.22 17.30 4.79
CA VAL A 407 1.99 18.08 4.69
C VAL A 407 1.27 18.03 6.03
N CYS A 408 0.66 19.15 6.40
CA CYS A 408 -0.08 19.35 7.64
C CYS A 408 -1.51 19.82 7.33
N MET A 409 -2.37 19.95 8.34
CA MET A 409 -3.75 20.41 8.19
C MET A 409 -4.26 21.11 9.44
N ASP A 410 -5.28 21.94 9.28
CA ASP A 410 -6.22 22.18 10.39
C ASP A 410 -7.35 21.16 10.29
N TRP A 411 -8.09 20.98 11.38
CA TRP A 411 -9.18 20.02 11.44
C TRP A 411 -10.29 20.50 12.35
N SER A 412 -11.53 20.39 11.88
CA SER A 412 -12.72 20.56 12.70
C SER A 412 -13.74 19.47 12.36
N VAL A 413 -14.58 19.11 13.33
CA VAL A 413 -15.60 18.07 13.16
C VAL A 413 -17.00 18.68 13.10
N SER A 414 -17.89 18.00 12.39
CA SER A 414 -19.30 18.35 12.26
C SER A 414 -20.19 17.13 12.45
N ASP A 415 -21.47 17.37 12.73
CA ASP A 415 -22.45 16.29 12.81
C ASP A 415 -22.63 15.63 11.46
N VAL A 416 -22.76 14.31 11.48
CA VAL A 416 -22.91 13.51 10.25
C VAL A 416 -23.77 12.29 10.54
N ASN A 417 -24.69 12.01 9.62
CA ASN A 417 -25.52 10.81 9.65
C ASN A 417 -25.09 9.86 8.54
N TYR A 418 -25.08 8.56 8.85
CA TYR A 418 -24.79 7.55 7.86
C TYR A 418 -25.90 7.50 6.81
N LYS A 419 -25.50 7.47 5.53
CA LYS A 419 -26.36 7.14 4.42
C LYS A 419 -25.57 6.25 3.46
N ARG A 420 -26.13 5.09 3.14
CA ARG A 420 -25.52 4.13 2.21
C ARG A 420 -25.12 4.81 0.90
N GLY A 421 -23.87 4.61 0.49
CA GLY A 421 -23.34 5.13 -0.78
C GLY A 421 -23.01 6.63 -0.78
N VAL A 422 -22.99 7.27 0.40
CA VAL A 422 -22.65 8.68 0.58
C VAL A 422 -21.47 8.79 1.56
N PHE A 423 -20.60 9.77 1.34
CA PHE A 423 -19.50 10.08 2.25
C PHE A 423 -20.00 10.26 3.70
N TYR A 424 -19.29 9.65 4.62
CA TYR A 424 -19.56 9.60 6.06
C TYR A 424 -18.34 10.11 6.84
N LEU A 425 -17.96 11.37 6.62
CA LEU A 425 -16.75 11.97 7.19
C LEU A 425 -17.05 12.78 8.46
N GLY A 426 -17.87 13.83 8.35
CA GLY A 426 -18.13 14.75 9.48
C GLY A 426 -16.90 15.57 9.88
N ALA A 427 -16.11 16.05 8.91
CA ALA A 427 -14.93 16.86 9.16
C ALA A 427 -14.61 17.84 8.04
N GLU A 428 -13.95 18.95 8.38
CA GLU A 428 -13.30 19.90 7.47
C GLU A 428 -11.80 19.96 7.78
N PHE A 429 -10.97 19.98 6.73
CA PHE A 429 -9.54 19.70 6.86
C PHE A 429 -8.65 20.53 5.91
N PRO A 430 -8.62 21.87 6.01
CA PRO A 430 -7.78 22.67 5.12
C PRO A 430 -6.30 22.33 5.30
N THR A 431 -5.63 22.02 4.19
CA THR A 431 -4.24 21.54 4.20
C THR A 431 -3.23 22.67 4.13
N LYS A 432 -2.06 22.45 4.76
CA LYS A 432 -0.95 23.38 4.86
C LYS A 432 0.38 22.69 4.55
N PRO A 433 1.39 23.40 4.05
CA PRO A 433 2.75 22.88 3.95
C PRO A 433 3.28 22.46 5.32
N GLY A 434 4.04 21.37 5.38
CA GLY A 434 4.84 21.04 6.55
C GLY A 434 6.05 21.97 6.72
N PRO A 435 6.75 21.88 7.86
CA PRO A 435 7.89 22.73 8.15
C PRO A 435 9.08 22.45 7.22
N GLY A 436 9.95 23.45 7.04
CA GLY A 436 11.25 23.25 6.36
C GLY A 436 11.24 23.44 4.84
N GLY A 437 10.12 23.87 4.24
CA GLY A 437 10.08 24.35 2.85
C GLY A 437 10.05 23.26 1.76
N PHE A 438 9.60 22.06 2.10
CA PHE A 438 9.43 20.93 1.16
C PHE A 438 8.10 20.22 1.46
N LEU A 439 7.52 19.52 0.49
CA LEU A 439 6.22 18.84 0.65
C LEU A 439 6.34 17.31 0.55
N GLY A 440 7.43 16.79 0.01
CA GLY A 440 7.73 15.36 -0.05
C GLY A 440 9.19 15.08 0.28
N GLU A 441 9.49 13.88 0.74
CA GLU A 441 10.87 13.47 1.01
C GLU A 441 11.04 11.97 0.71
N LEU A 442 12.05 11.58 -0.06
CA LEU A 442 12.51 10.19 -0.08
C LEU A 442 13.49 10.00 1.07
N VAL A 443 13.10 9.20 2.06
CA VAL A 443 13.88 8.97 3.29
C VAL A 443 14.58 7.61 3.21
N ALA A 444 15.90 7.57 3.44
CA ALA A 444 16.59 6.33 3.77
C ALA A 444 16.67 6.19 5.30
N TRP A 445 15.98 5.20 5.82
CA TRP A 445 15.80 4.95 7.25
C TRP A 445 16.59 3.72 7.69
N ASP A 446 17.32 3.83 8.79
CA ASP A 446 17.93 2.70 9.48
C ASP A 446 16.92 2.18 10.53
N PRO A 447 16.33 0.98 10.34
CA PRO A 447 15.31 0.43 11.24
C PRO A 447 15.88 -0.08 12.56
N ILE A 448 17.21 -0.23 12.70
CA ILE A 448 17.87 -0.68 13.93
C ILE A 448 18.29 0.55 14.75
N ALA A 449 18.95 1.51 14.11
CA ALA A 449 19.38 2.75 14.75
C ALA A 449 18.24 3.76 14.92
N ASN A 450 17.07 3.50 14.33
CA ASN A 450 15.89 4.35 14.29
C ASN A 450 16.23 5.80 13.89
N LYS A 451 16.91 5.96 12.76
CA LYS A 451 17.31 7.28 12.29
C LYS A 451 17.32 7.38 10.78
N LYS A 452 17.10 8.59 10.30
CA LYS A 452 17.32 8.98 8.91
C LYS A 452 18.83 9.00 8.62
N VAL A 453 19.25 8.26 7.60
CA VAL A 453 20.66 8.20 7.14
C VAL A 453 20.91 9.28 6.08
N TRP A 454 20.02 9.38 5.11
CA TRP A 454 20.01 10.43 4.09
C TRP A 454 18.58 10.67 3.60
N SER A 455 18.36 11.77 2.89
CA SER A 455 17.10 12.02 2.20
C SER A 455 17.23 12.90 0.96
N ILE A 456 16.21 12.84 0.10
CA ILE A 456 15.99 13.74 -1.03
C ILE A 456 14.67 14.46 -0.80
N LYS A 457 14.69 15.79 -0.71
CA LYS A 457 13.50 16.62 -0.54
C LYS A 457 12.90 17.00 -1.88
N GLU A 458 11.57 17.09 -1.91
CA GLU A 458 10.77 17.44 -3.08
C GLU A 458 9.85 18.61 -2.74
N ASP A 459 9.65 19.49 -3.71
CA ASP A 459 8.76 20.64 -3.60
C ASP A 459 7.27 20.25 -3.62
N LEU A 460 6.94 19.04 -4.08
CA LEU A 460 5.60 18.46 -4.10
C LEU A 460 5.51 17.18 -3.25
N PRO A 461 4.32 16.86 -2.68
CA PRO A 461 4.11 15.61 -1.96
C PRO A 461 3.93 14.44 -2.93
N PHE A 462 3.63 13.26 -2.39
CA PHE A 462 3.13 12.12 -3.14
C PHE A 462 4.18 11.48 -4.07
N ASN A 463 5.40 11.29 -3.54
CA ASN A 463 6.48 10.58 -4.21
C ASN A 463 6.10 9.15 -4.55
N GLY A 464 6.58 8.65 -5.69
CA GLY A 464 6.31 7.30 -6.17
C GLY A 464 6.96 6.23 -5.32
N GLY A 465 6.46 5.00 -5.47
CA GLY A 465 7.01 3.84 -4.78
C GLY A 465 8.49 3.61 -5.09
N THR A 466 9.15 2.80 -4.26
CA THR A 466 10.57 2.50 -4.38
C THR A 466 10.84 1.03 -4.72
N LEU A 467 12.01 0.79 -5.31
CA LEU A 467 12.59 -0.52 -5.62
C LEU A 467 14.07 -0.46 -5.28
N THR A 468 14.61 -1.48 -4.63
CA THR A 468 16.06 -1.65 -4.42
C THR A 468 16.62 -2.81 -5.23
N THR A 469 17.90 -2.74 -5.57
CA THR A 469 18.57 -3.78 -6.36
C THR A 469 19.92 -4.19 -5.80
N GLY A 470 20.38 -5.39 -6.15
CA GLY A 470 21.72 -5.91 -5.85
C GLY A 470 22.86 -5.07 -6.46
N GLY A 471 22.55 -4.17 -7.39
CA GLY A 471 23.44 -3.15 -7.95
C GLY A 471 23.64 -1.91 -7.07
N ASN A 472 23.17 -1.94 -5.81
CA ASN A 472 23.23 -0.83 -4.85
C ASN A 472 22.49 0.43 -5.33
N LEU A 473 21.32 0.23 -5.96
CA LEU A 473 20.46 1.32 -6.45
C LEU A 473 19.10 1.31 -5.75
N VAL A 474 18.52 2.51 -5.65
CA VAL A 474 17.10 2.76 -5.41
C VAL A 474 16.51 3.37 -6.67
N PHE A 475 15.43 2.80 -7.19
CA PHE A 475 14.61 3.41 -8.24
C PHE A 475 13.36 4.01 -7.62
N SER A 476 13.01 5.23 -8.02
CA SER A 476 11.82 5.95 -7.54
C SER A 476 11.44 7.04 -8.53
N GLY A 477 10.18 7.44 -8.50
CA GLY A 477 9.64 8.57 -9.27
C GLY A 477 9.09 9.66 -8.36
N ASN A 478 8.85 10.85 -8.91
CA ASN A 478 8.17 11.94 -8.20
C ASN A 478 6.96 12.47 -8.98
N LEU A 479 6.27 13.46 -8.41
CA LEU A 479 5.05 14.02 -9.00
C LEU A 479 5.31 14.90 -10.23
N HIS A 480 6.54 15.41 -10.42
CA HIS A 480 6.95 16.10 -11.65
C HIS A 480 7.15 15.13 -12.83
N GLY A 481 7.20 13.83 -12.57
CA GLY A 481 7.43 12.81 -13.58
C GLY A 481 8.89 12.39 -13.74
N ASP A 482 9.77 12.82 -12.84
CA ASP A 482 11.17 12.40 -12.87
C ASP A 482 11.32 10.99 -12.34
N PHE A 483 11.66 10.05 -13.21
CA PHE A 483 12.08 8.70 -12.83
C PHE A 483 13.59 8.64 -12.65
N ARG A 484 14.06 8.12 -11.52
CA ARG A 484 15.45 8.27 -11.08
C ARG A 484 16.07 6.94 -10.67
N ALA A 485 17.37 6.80 -10.93
CA ALA A 485 18.23 5.81 -10.31
C ALA A 485 19.14 6.52 -9.30
N ILE A 486 19.10 6.08 -8.06
CA ILE A 486 19.71 6.73 -6.90
C ILE A 486 20.68 5.76 -6.23
N ASP A 487 21.86 6.22 -5.83
CA ASP A 487 22.78 5.41 -5.03
C ASP A 487 22.17 5.10 -3.65
N ALA A 488 22.01 3.81 -3.36
CA ALA A 488 21.33 3.34 -2.16
C ALA A 488 22.04 3.71 -0.85
N LYS A 489 23.34 4.02 -0.88
CA LYS A 489 24.14 4.32 0.31
C LYS A 489 24.11 5.79 0.70
N ASN A 490 24.04 6.69 -0.28
CA ASN A 490 24.25 8.13 -0.04
C ASN A 490 23.19 9.05 -0.66
N GLY A 491 22.21 8.51 -1.40
CA GLY A 491 21.13 9.30 -1.98
C GLY A 491 21.52 10.12 -3.21
N LYS A 492 22.73 9.94 -3.77
CA LYS A 492 23.12 10.63 -4.99
C LYS A 492 22.28 10.15 -6.18
N VAL A 493 21.61 11.07 -6.86
CA VAL A 493 20.93 10.78 -8.14
C VAL A 493 22.00 10.53 -9.20
N LEU A 494 22.00 9.32 -9.76
CA LEU A 494 22.97 8.87 -10.77
C LEU A 494 22.42 8.99 -12.20
N TRP A 495 21.10 8.92 -12.33
CA TRP A 495 20.37 9.05 -13.58
C TRP A 495 18.95 9.56 -13.30
N SER A 496 18.41 10.37 -14.21
CA SER A 496 17.05 10.89 -14.14
C SER A 496 16.47 11.08 -15.54
N LYS A 497 15.18 10.79 -15.71
CA LYS A 497 14.43 11.09 -16.93
C LYS A 497 13.01 11.51 -16.58
N ASN A 498 12.58 12.66 -17.11
CA ASN A 498 11.18 13.07 -17.01
C ASN A 498 10.31 12.29 -18.00
N LEU A 499 9.21 11.71 -17.52
CA LEU A 499 8.32 10.80 -18.25
C LEU A 499 6.97 11.42 -18.62
N GLY A 500 6.80 12.72 -18.41
CA GLY A 500 5.67 13.51 -18.93
C GLY A 500 4.37 13.46 -18.12
N SER A 501 4.31 12.71 -17.03
CA SER A 501 3.23 12.79 -16.02
C SER A 501 3.77 12.36 -14.66
N GLY A 502 3.07 12.69 -13.57
CA GLY A 502 3.48 12.32 -12.22
C GLY A 502 3.50 10.81 -11.98
N ILE A 503 4.42 10.36 -11.11
CA ILE A 503 4.67 8.95 -10.83
C ILE A 503 4.29 8.63 -9.39
N GLY A 504 3.22 7.86 -9.20
CA GLY A 504 2.85 7.28 -7.90
C GLY A 504 3.23 5.80 -7.77
N ALA A 505 3.24 5.05 -8.86
CA ALA A 505 3.46 3.60 -8.87
C ALA A 505 4.85 3.18 -8.36
N GLY A 506 4.96 1.95 -7.88
CA GLY A 506 6.23 1.33 -7.56
C GLY A 506 6.90 0.75 -8.81
N PRO A 507 8.17 1.09 -9.12
CA PRO A 507 8.92 0.47 -10.22
C PRO A 507 9.21 -1.01 -9.95
N VAL A 508 9.46 -1.75 -11.03
CA VAL A 508 9.86 -3.17 -11.00
C VAL A 508 11.09 -3.39 -11.88
N THR A 509 11.85 -4.44 -11.60
CA THR A 509 12.99 -4.85 -12.44
C THR A 509 12.94 -6.34 -12.70
N TYR A 510 13.45 -6.74 -13.86
CA TYR A 510 13.41 -8.11 -14.36
C TYR A 510 14.55 -8.32 -15.35
N SER A 511 14.74 -9.56 -15.80
CA SER A 511 15.72 -9.93 -16.81
C SER A 511 15.10 -10.84 -17.85
N VAL A 512 15.37 -10.55 -19.12
CA VAL A 512 14.97 -11.41 -20.25
C VAL A 512 16.22 -11.68 -21.07
N ASP A 513 16.51 -12.96 -21.32
CA ASP A 513 17.64 -13.40 -22.13
C ASP A 513 18.98 -12.77 -21.71
N GLY A 514 19.18 -12.59 -20.39
CA GLY A 514 20.41 -12.06 -19.79
C GLY A 514 20.52 -10.53 -19.77
N LYS A 515 19.51 -9.81 -20.25
CA LYS A 515 19.44 -8.35 -20.19
C LYS A 515 18.49 -7.91 -19.08
N GLN A 516 18.97 -7.07 -18.17
CA GLN A 516 18.18 -6.48 -17.09
C GLN A 516 17.42 -5.25 -17.58
N TYR A 517 16.15 -5.18 -17.21
CA TYR A 517 15.23 -4.10 -17.51
C TYR A 517 14.66 -3.52 -16.21
N VAL A 518 14.27 -2.24 -16.26
CA VAL A 518 13.52 -1.57 -15.21
C VAL A 518 12.27 -0.95 -15.83
N ALA A 519 11.11 -1.26 -15.26
CA ALA A 519 9.82 -0.80 -15.73
C ALA A 519 9.11 0.07 -14.70
N ILE A 520 8.40 1.09 -15.18
CA ILE A 520 7.62 2.01 -14.34
C ILE A 520 6.33 2.43 -15.06
N VAL A 521 5.23 2.41 -14.31
CA VAL A 521 3.94 2.96 -14.75
C VAL A 521 3.84 4.43 -14.32
N VAL A 522 3.33 5.25 -15.23
CA VAL A 522 3.28 6.71 -15.11
C VAL A 522 1.86 7.20 -15.37
N GLY A 523 1.35 8.08 -14.51
CA GLY A 523 0.01 8.66 -14.61
C GLY A 523 -0.48 9.16 -13.26
N ARG A 524 -0.53 10.49 -13.08
CA ARG A 524 -0.94 11.08 -11.80
C ARG A 524 -2.43 10.91 -11.51
N THR A 525 -2.75 10.90 -10.22
CA THR A 525 -4.12 11.02 -9.70
C THR A 525 -4.76 12.36 -10.07
N ALA A 526 -6.09 12.34 -10.26
CA ALA A 526 -6.92 13.52 -10.48
C ALA A 526 -7.74 13.92 -9.23
N ALA A 527 -8.10 12.96 -8.36
CA ALA A 527 -8.97 13.22 -7.22
C ALA A 527 -8.21 13.78 -6.00
N LEU A 528 -7.05 13.23 -5.66
CA LEU A 528 -6.30 13.65 -4.46
C LEU A 528 -5.94 15.15 -4.43
N PRO A 529 -5.55 15.79 -5.54
CA PRO A 529 -5.34 17.24 -5.56
C PRO A 529 -6.54 18.04 -5.05
N ALA A 530 -7.78 17.60 -5.27
CA ALA A 530 -8.96 18.33 -4.79
C ALA A 530 -9.03 18.41 -3.26
N PHE A 531 -8.53 17.39 -2.54
CA PHE A 531 -8.45 17.39 -1.07
C PHE A 531 -7.34 18.27 -0.50
N LEU A 532 -6.38 18.71 -1.33
CA LEU A 532 -5.16 19.38 -0.89
C LEU A 532 -5.13 20.88 -1.21
N GLY A 533 -6.28 21.47 -1.59
CA GLY A 533 -6.41 22.92 -1.82
C GLY A 533 -5.33 23.51 -2.73
N ASP A 534 -4.60 24.52 -2.24
CA ASP A 534 -3.54 25.18 -3.01
C ASP A 534 -2.33 24.27 -3.29
N ILE A 535 -2.02 23.32 -2.40
CA ILE A 535 -1.02 22.28 -2.69
C ILE A 535 -1.50 21.44 -3.87
N GLY A 536 -2.78 21.06 -3.86
CA GLY A 536 -3.42 20.35 -4.98
C GLY A 536 -3.34 21.10 -6.30
N LYS A 537 -3.58 22.41 -6.32
CA LYS A 537 -3.41 23.23 -7.53
C LYS A 537 -1.99 23.15 -8.08
N LYS A 538 -0.97 23.18 -7.21
CA LYS A 538 0.44 23.00 -7.62
C LYS A 538 0.69 21.61 -8.18
N MET A 539 0.13 20.57 -7.56
CA MET A 539 0.21 19.18 -8.06
C MET A 539 -0.35 19.03 -9.47
N VAL A 540 -1.51 19.65 -9.75
CA VAL A 540 -2.15 19.63 -11.09
C VAL A 540 -1.33 20.40 -12.12
N ALA A 541 -0.74 21.53 -11.72
CA ALA A 541 0.07 22.36 -12.62
C ALA A 541 1.44 21.74 -12.95
N ALA A 542 1.98 20.92 -12.06
CA ALA A 542 3.32 20.33 -12.20
C ALA A 542 3.43 19.33 -13.35
N ALA A 543 2.38 18.55 -13.60
CA ALA A 543 2.38 17.53 -14.64
C ALA A 543 0.96 17.29 -15.18
N PRO A 544 0.79 17.01 -16.48
CA PRO A 544 -0.52 16.65 -17.02
C PRO A 544 -0.95 15.25 -16.54
N GLU A 545 -2.22 14.90 -16.76
CA GLU A 545 -2.63 13.50 -16.69
C GLU A 545 -1.93 12.69 -17.78
N GLY A 546 -1.70 11.41 -17.50
CA GLY A 546 -1.08 10.49 -18.43
C GLY A 546 -1.39 9.05 -18.05
N GLY A 547 -0.95 8.12 -18.89
CA GLY A 547 -1.12 6.70 -18.67
C GLY A 547 -0.21 5.92 -19.60
N SER A 548 0.99 5.61 -19.13
CA SER A 548 2.01 4.93 -19.91
C SER A 548 2.86 4.00 -19.04
N LEU A 549 3.33 2.91 -19.64
CA LEU A 549 4.41 2.07 -19.11
C LEU A 549 5.70 2.45 -19.86
N PHE A 550 6.78 2.67 -19.12
CA PHE A 550 8.12 2.89 -19.68
C PHE A 550 9.07 1.80 -19.21
N VAL A 551 9.94 1.33 -20.12
CA VAL A 551 10.93 0.29 -19.83
C VAL A 551 12.32 0.74 -20.26
N PHE A 552 13.29 0.59 -19.36
CA PHE A 552 14.67 1.02 -19.51
C PHE A 552 15.64 -0.16 -19.37
N ALA A 553 16.78 -0.08 -20.04
CA ALA A 553 17.90 -1.01 -19.89
C ALA A 553 19.23 -0.32 -20.25
N LEU A 554 20.35 -0.98 -19.98
CA LEU A 554 21.64 -0.62 -20.61
C LEU A 554 21.60 -1.00 -22.09
N GLN A 555 22.29 -0.26 -22.96
CA GLN A 555 22.41 -0.65 -24.37
C GLN A 555 23.25 -1.91 -24.52
#